data_AF-A0A022XYF6-F1
#
_entry.id   AF-A0A022XYF6-F1
#
_cell.length_a   1.000
_cell.length_b   1.000
_cell.length_c   1.000
_cell.angle_alpha   90.00
_cell.angle_beta   90.00
_cell.angle_gamma   90.00
#
_symmetry.space_group_name_H-M   'P 1'
#
loop_
_entity.id
_entity.type
_entity.pdbx_description
1 polymer ?
#
loop_
_entity_poly.entity_id
_entity_poly.type
_entity_poly.pdbx_seq_one_letter_code
_entity_poly.pdbx_strand_id
1 'polypeptide(L)' 'MGRGETPETCQWDVAAGEFKALEDMLRPMMAFEPAERPTAKQLLESEYIVKWAMPAWERQVERKSALTEH' A
#
# COMPACT_ATOMS: atom_id res chain seq x y z
N MET A 1 -0.14 7.18 -8.87
CA MET A 1 -0.54 6.88 -7.48
C MET A 1 -1.11 5.47 -7.28
N GLY A 2 -1.06 4.56 -8.26
CA GLY A 2 -1.28 3.13 -8.03
C GLY A 2 0.04 2.39 -7.80
N ARG A 3 -0.02 1.06 -7.71
CA ARG A 3 1.17 0.21 -7.55
C ARG A 3 1.98 0.24 -8.84
N GLY A 4 3.30 0.44 -8.77
CA GLY A 4 4.17 0.56 -9.94
C GLY A 4 5.20 1.68 -9.75
N GLU A 5 6.36 1.56 -10.41
CA GLU A 5 7.46 2.54 -10.26
C GLU A 5 7.34 3.71 -11.24
N THR A 6 6.61 3.51 -12.34
CA THR A 6 6.41 4.48 -13.43
C THR A 6 4.93 4.69 -13.70
N PRO A 7 4.54 5.79 -14.37
CA PRO A 7 3.15 6.00 -14.77
C PRO A 7 2.57 4.86 -15.61
N GLU A 8 3.38 4.25 -16.49
CA GLU A 8 2.97 3.16 -17.38
C GLU A 8 2.78 1.83 -16.63
N THR A 9 3.46 1.66 -15.51
CA THR A 9 3.38 0.46 -14.67
C THR A 9 2.38 0.61 -13.53
N CYS A 10 1.69 1.76 -13.44
CA CYS A 10 0.70 2.07 -12.42
C CYS A 10 -0.55 1.19 -12.55
N GLN A 11 -0.82 0.36 -11.54
CA GLN A 11 -1.91 -0.60 -11.51
C GLN A 11 -2.80 -0.42 -10.28
N TRP A 12 -4.09 -0.71 -10.48
CA TRP A 12 -5.12 -0.71 -9.44
C TRP A 12 -6.05 -1.90 -9.62
N ASP A 13 -6.47 -2.48 -8.51
CA ASP A 13 -7.51 -3.49 -8.43
C ASP A 13 -8.83 -2.83 -7.96
N VAL A 14 -9.43 -2.08 -8.87
CA VAL A 14 -10.66 -1.32 -8.61
C VAL A 14 -11.82 -2.26 -8.31
N ALA A 15 -11.89 -3.40 -9.00
CA ALA A 15 -12.96 -4.38 -8.85
C ALA A 15 -12.95 -5.02 -7.46
N ALA A 16 -11.77 -5.29 -6.88
CA ALA A 16 -11.65 -5.80 -5.51
C ALA A 16 -11.74 -4.71 -4.43
N GLY A 17 -11.96 -3.44 -4.81
CA GLY A 17 -12.17 -2.35 -3.85
C GLY A 17 -10.89 -1.76 -3.26
N GLU A 18 -9.74 -1.88 -3.92
CA GLU A 18 -8.45 -1.37 -3.41
C GLU A 18 -8.49 0.11 -3.02
N PHE A 19 -9.15 0.95 -3.83
CA PHE A 19 -9.29 2.37 -3.53
C PHE A 19 -10.07 2.62 -2.23
N LYS A 20 -11.09 1.80 -1.97
CA LYS A 20 -11.89 1.93 -0.75
C LYS A 20 -11.06 1.53 0.46
N ALA A 21 -10.33 0.42 0.39
CA ALA A 21 -9.41 -0.01 1.44
C ALA A 21 -8.30 1.03 1.71
N LEU A 22 -7.76 1.66 0.65
CA LEU A 22 -6.78 2.74 0.79
C LEU A 22 -7.37 3.95 1.51
N GLU A 23 -8.56 4.38 1.11
CA GLU A 23 -9.27 5.49 1.75
C GLU A 23 -9.57 5.18 3.23
N ASP A 24 -10.05 3.98 3.52
CA ASP A 24 -10.38 3.55 4.89
C ASP A 24 -9.13 3.46 5.78
N MET A 25 -7.97 3.16 5.21
CA MET A 25 -6.68 3.22 5.92
C MET A 25 -6.22 4.68 6.15
N LEU A 26 -6.31 5.56 5.15
CA LEU A 26 -5.78 6.93 5.23
C LEU A 26 -6.66 7.87 6.05
N ARG A 27 -7.98 7.72 5.97
CA ARG A 27 -8.95 8.57 6.68
C ARG A 27 -8.67 8.69 8.18
N PRO A 28 -8.50 7.61 8.97
CA PRO A 28 -8.22 7.72 10.40
C PRO A 28 -6.81 8.26 10.70
N MET A 29 -5.85 8.17 9.77
CA MET A 29 -4.53 8.80 9.94
C MET A 29 -4.62 10.33 9.95
N MET A 30 -5.63 10.89 9.29
CA MET A 30 -5.88 12.33 9.22
C MET A 30 -6.83 12.82 10.32
N ALA A 31 -7.11 12.00 11.35
CA ALA A 31 -7.89 12.43 12.50
C ALA A 31 -7.25 13.68 13.14
N PHE A 32 -8.10 14.65 13.49
CA PHE A 32 -7.66 15.92 14.08
C PHE A 32 -6.92 15.67 15.39
N GLU A 33 -7.54 14.89 16.28
CA GLU A 33 -6.97 14.48 17.55
C GLU A 33 -5.94 13.36 17.33
N PRO A 34 -4.66 13.56 17.72
CA PRO A 34 -3.63 12.53 17.60
C PRO A 34 -3.98 11.23 18.32
N ALA A 35 -4.69 11.30 19.45
CA ALA A 35 -5.11 10.11 20.20
C ALA A 35 -6.09 9.19 19.43
N GLU A 36 -6.78 9.73 18.41
CA GLU A 36 -7.70 8.95 17.56
C GLU A 36 -6.99 8.30 16.36
N ARG A 37 -5.72 8.65 16.11
CA ARG A 37 -4.97 8.11 14.97
C ARG A 37 -4.54 6.67 15.26
N PRO A 38 -4.59 5.79 14.25
CA PRO A 38 -4.13 4.42 14.40
C PRO A 38 -2.61 4.38 14.59
N THR A 39 -2.16 3.42 15.38
CA THR A 39 -0.73 3.12 15.51
C THR A 39 -0.17 2.57 14.20
N ALA A 40 1.16 2.68 14.03
CA ALA A 40 1.85 2.07 12.89
C ALA A 40 1.55 0.56 12.77
N LYS A 41 1.45 -0.16 13.90
CA LYS A 41 1.11 -1.59 13.90
C LYS A 41 -0.29 -1.84 13.32
N GLN A 42 -1.29 -1.08 13.76
CA GLN A 42 -2.66 -1.20 13.25
C GLN A 42 -2.76 -0.86 11.75
N LEU A 43 -1.96 0.11 11.28
CA LEU A 43 -1.90 0.44 9.86
C LEU A 43 -1.27 -0.67 9.03
N LEU A 44 -0.19 -1.29 9.52
CA LEU A 44 0.47 -2.41 8.84
C LEU A 44 -0.44 -3.63 8.72
N GLU A 45 -1.39 -3.78 9.65
CA GLU A 45 -2.41 -4.84 9.65
C GLU A 45 -3.66 -4.47 8.84
N SER A 46 -3.73 -3.26 8.26
CA SER A 46 -4.89 -2.83 7.47
C SER A 46 -5.06 -3.66 6.19
N GLU A 47 -6.30 -3.77 5.74
CA GLU A 47 -6.63 -4.51 4.53
C GLU A 47 -5.83 -4.05 3.32
N TYR A 48 -5.66 -2.73 3.17
CA TYR A 48 -4.88 -2.16 2.07
C TYR A 48 -3.44 -2.69 2.05
N ILE A 49 -2.77 -2.63 3.22
CA ILE A 49 -1.37 -3.04 3.34
C ILE A 49 -1.21 -4.53 3.07
N VAL A 50 -2.05 -5.37 3.69
CA VAL A 50 -1.93 -6.83 3.61
C VAL A 50 -2.25 -7.35 2.21
N LYS A 51 -3.33 -6.87 1.58
CA LYS A 51 -3.78 -7.43 0.30
C LYS A 51 -3.04 -6.85 -0.90
N TRP A 52 -2.67 -5.57 -0.88
CA TRP A 52 -2.13 -4.89 -2.05
C TRP A 52 -0.74 -4.30 -1.86
N ALA A 53 -0.48 -3.57 -0.76
CA ALA A 53 0.78 -2.83 -0.62
C ALA A 53 1.99 -3.75 -0.37
N MET A 54 1.92 -4.65 0.62
CA MET A 54 3.01 -5.57 0.97
C MET A 54 3.39 -6.48 -0.20
N PRO A 55 2.45 -7.20 -0.84
CA PRO A 55 2.80 -8.06 -1.97
C PRO A 55 3.42 -7.29 -3.14
N ALA A 56 3.01 -6.05 -3.37
CA ALA A 56 3.59 -5.24 -4.43
C ALA A 56 5.00 -4.74 -4.11
N TRP A 57 5.25 -4.40 -2.85
CA TRP A 57 6.58 -4.04 -2.36
C TRP A 57 7.53 -5.25 -2.42
N GLU A 58 7.12 -6.44 -1.97
CA GLU A 58 7.92 -7.66 -2.04
C GLU A 58 8.32 -8.00 -3.48
N ARG A 59 7.36 -7.96 -4.43
CA ARG A 59 7.65 -8.14 -5.86
C ARG A 59 8.64 -7.09 -6.38
N GLN A 60 8.60 -5.86 -5.86
CA GLN A 60 9.53 -4.81 -6.27
C GLN A 60 10.94 -5.10 -5.73
N VAL A 61 11.05 -5.51 -4.48
CA VAL A 61 12.32 -5.88 -3.85
C VAL A 61 12.95 -7.05 -4.61
N GLU A 62 12.18 -8.11 -4.90
CA GLU A 62 12.64 -9.27 -5.66
C GLU A 62 13.15 -8.88 -7.05
N ARG A 63 12.40 -8.05 -7.79
CA ARG A 63 12.86 -7.53 -9.09
C ARG A 63 14.18 -6.80 -8.96
N LYS A 64 14.32 -5.89 -7.98
CA LYS A 64 15.56 -5.12 -7.80
C LYS A 64 16.74 -6.01 -7.47
N SER A 65 16.57 -6.98 -6.58
CA SER A 65 17.60 -7.98 -6.27
C SER A 65 18.06 -8.71 -7.53
N ALA A 66 17.14 -9.21 -8.35
CA ALA A 66 17.47 -9.89 -9.61
C ALA A 66 18.20 -9.00 -10.63
N LEU A 67 17.93 -7.68 -10.63
CA LEU A 67 18.63 -6.71 -11.49
C LEU A 67 20.04 -6.35 -11.00
N THR A 68 20.38 -6.65 -9.74
CA THR A 68 21.69 -6.29 -9.15
C THR A 68 22.70 -7.45 -9.19
N GLU A 69 22.26 -8.66 -9.55
CA GLU A 69 23.09 -9.87 -9.65
C GLU A 69 23.67 -10.10 -11.07
N HIS A 70 23.53 -9.11 -11.97
CA HIS A 70 24.11 -9.06 -13.32
C HIS A 70 25.02 -7.85 -13.49
#